data_AF-C7ZKM6-F1
#
_entry.id   AF-C7ZKM6-F1
#
_cell.length_a   1.000
_cell.length_b   1.000
_cell.length_c   1.000
_cell.angle_alpha   90.00
_cell.angle_beta   90.00
_cell.angle_gamma   90.00
#
_symmetry.space_group_name_H-M   'P 1'
#
loop_
_entity.id
_entity.type
_entity.pdbx_description
1 polymer ?
#
loop_
_entity_poly.entity_id
_entity_poly.type
_entity_poly.pdbx_seq_one_letter_code
_entity_poly.pdbx_strand_id
1 'polypeptide(L)'
;MGESIQRPSTLQGKNVSASHKSSQYAAYTVYLRLYPSNLLLLAHSDTSLFWDDDDRVYLIGSAATAPETKIRPFEIDLKTGKKLSEEKLLWEGITKVFPEGPHMYKKDGWYYLLIAEGGCFADHHTIMARSKSIWGPVEVKLENLVMRKTDPNEYIQYTGHGDLFQDPSGQWYFICLGVRKTKEGRFIMGRETVITTTQWPEGEFPTIDFAKMDVPVKGGKQPAPAWLLKSSGSSLTLDVELMHIRNPVEENYKYDGSKTTLIDSNAPLNQSSEPVSFVGKRQRLLDGTASVILNVLDTSALEDTLEAGLCYYKDELRFTRVLLDGVKEELAQIDSPDMTEHVFVGPVIGAFGTAAKESRLEFVDLVVE
;
A
#
# COMPACT_ATOMS: atom_id res chain seq x y z
N MET A 1 -52.38 -30.08 -13.83
CA MET A 1 -52.25 -29.05 -14.87
C MET A 1 -52.50 -27.73 -14.18
N GLY A 2 -51.45 -26.98 -13.82
CA GLY A 2 -51.00 -25.79 -14.56
C GLY A 2 -51.84 -24.59 -14.08
N GLU A 3 -51.34 -23.42 -13.67
CA GLU A 3 -50.09 -22.74 -13.94
C GLU A 3 -49.83 -21.67 -12.87
N SER A 4 -48.53 -21.40 -12.69
CA SER A 4 -47.86 -20.16 -12.28
C SER A 4 -48.59 -19.12 -11.41
N ILE A 5 -48.10 -18.99 -10.18
CA ILE A 5 -48.08 -17.71 -9.45
C ILE A 5 -47.11 -16.78 -10.21
N GLN A 6 -47.66 -15.72 -10.80
CA GLN A 6 -46.90 -14.66 -11.46
C GLN A 6 -46.10 -13.86 -10.43
N ARG A 7 -44.83 -13.58 -10.78
CA ARG A 7 -43.93 -12.68 -10.06
C ARG A 7 -44.49 -11.25 -10.10
N PRO A 8 -44.49 -10.50 -8.98
CA PRO A 8 -44.64 -9.06 -9.05
C PRO A 8 -43.41 -8.45 -9.72
N SER A 9 -43.70 -7.71 -10.78
CA SER A 9 -42.85 -6.84 -11.57
C SER A 9 -42.10 -5.79 -10.75
N THR A 10 -40.81 -5.61 -11.07
CA THR A 10 -40.08 -4.33 -11.09
C THR A 10 -40.32 -3.38 -9.91
N LEU A 11 -39.49 -3.50 -8.86
CA LEU A 11 -39.15 -2.35 -8.03
C LEU A 11 -38.29 -1.41 -8.88
N GLN A 12 -38.94 -0.39 -9.41
CA GLN A 12 -38.32 0.79 -9.99
C GLN A 12 -37.27 1.32 -9.02
N GLY A 13 -36.02 1.40 -9.48
CA GLY A 13 -34.93 2.03 -8.76
C GLY A 13 -35.31 3.47 -8.42
N LYS A 14 -35.44 3.74 -7.11
CA LYS A 14 -35.47 5.12 -6.62
C LYS A 14 -34.03 5.63 -6.63
N ASN A 15 -33.78 6.48 -7.62
CA ASN A 15 -32.67 7.40 -7.78
C ASN A 15 -31.85 7.65 -6.50
N VAL A 16 -30.74 6.92 -6.36
CA VAL A 16 -29.51 7.52 -5.85
C VAL A 16 -28.93 8.28 -7.03
N SER A 17 -29.06 9.60 -7.04
CA SER A 17 -28.41 10.43 -8.07
C SER A 17 -26.91 10.46 -7.80
N ALA A 18 -26.20 9.40 -8.15
CA ALA A 18 -24.82 9.53 -8.58
C ALA A 18 -24.88 10.14 -9.97
N SER A 19 -24.44 11.38 -10.13
CA SER A 19 -24.19 11.93 -11.45
C SER A 19 -23.22 11.00 -12.15
N HIS A 20 -23.71 10.23 -13.13
CA HIS A 20 -22.89 9.47 -14.05
C HIS A 20 -22.13 10.48 -14.93
N LYS A 21 -21.07 11.05 -14.36
CA LYS A 21 -19.93 11.51 -15.13
C LYS A 21 -18.97 10.33 -15.16
N SER A 22 -18.64 9.91 -16.37
CA SER A 22 -17.57 8.98 -16.68
C SER A 22 -16.26 9.50 -16.09
N SER A 23 -15.97 9.13 -14.86
CA SER A 23 -14.63 9.20 -14.28
C SER A 23 -14.45 7.93 -13.47
N GLN A 24 -13.62 7.01 -13.97
CA GLN A 24 -13.14 5.82 -13.26
C GLN A 24 -12.41 6.16 -11.94
N TYR A 25 -12.26 7.44 -11.61
CA TYR A 25 -11.59 7.96 -10.42
C TYR A 25 -12.48 9.02 -9.77
N ALA A 26 -13.50 8.57 -9.05
CA ALA A 26 -14.03 9.35 -7.95
C ALA A 26 -13.23 8.95 -6.72
N ALA A 27 -12.39 9.85 -6.22
CA ALA A 27 -11.88 9.73 -4.86
C ALA A 27 -13.07 9.87 -3.92
N TYR A 28 -13.67 8.74 -3.54
CA TYR A 28 -14.63 8.73 -2.45
C TYR A 28 -13.82 8.80 -1.16
N THR A 29 -13.53 10.02 -0.70
CA THR A 29 -13.04 10.21 0.66
C THR A 29 -14.20 9.98 1.62
N VAL A 30 -14.49 8.71 1.91
CA VAL A 30 -15.35 8.36 3.03
C VAL A 30 -14.46 8.31 4.26
N TYR A 31 -14.34 9.43 4.97
CA TYR A 31 -13.91 9.37 6.36
C TYR A 31 -15.05 8.73 7.15
N LEU A 32 -15.07 7.39 7.23
CA LEU A 32 -15.76 6.72 8.33
C LEU A 32 -14.95 7.02 9.59
N ARG A 33 -15.17 8.20 10.15
CA ARG A 33 -14.67 8.54 11.47
C ARG A 33 -15.46 7.67 12.43
N LEU A 34 -14.89 6.53 12.84
CA LEU A 34 -15.42 5.63 13.87
C LEU A 34 -15.42 6.27 15.27
N TYR A 35 -15.51 7.60 15.35
CA TYR A 35 -15.56 8.38 16.56
C TYR A 35 -16.80 9.27 16.55
N PRO A 36 -17.84 8.85 17.29
CA PRO A 36 -18.57 9.80 18.11
C PRO A 36 -18.66 9.30 19.56
N SER A 37 -18.10 10.07 20.50
CA SER A 37 -18.37 10.14 21.96
C SER A 37 -18.35 8.87 22.84
N ASN A 38 -18.34 7.66 22.29
CA ASN A 38 -18.10 6.39 22.96
C ASN A 38 -16.92 5.74 22.26
N LEU A 39 -15.73 5.88 22.85
CA LEU A 39 -14.44 5.48 22.32
C LEU A 39 -14.42 3.98 21.96
N LEU A 40 -14.75 3.62 20.72
CA LEU A 40 -14.36 2.35 20.13
C LEU A 40 -13.04 2.60 19.40
N LEU A 41 -11.95 2.57 20.16
CA LEU A 41 -10.66 2.18 19.60
C LEU A 41 -10.86 0.76 19.08
N LEU A 42 -11.20 0.60 17.80
CA LEU A 42 -10.90 -0.66 17.12
C LEU A 42 -9.38 -0.71 17.07
N ALA A 43 -8.78 -1.36 18.09
CA ALA A 43 -7.37 -1.73 18.08
C ALA A 43 -7.18 -2.93 17.12
N HIS A 44 -7.69 -2.76 15.90
CA HIS A 44 -7.58 -3.73 14.82
C HIS A 44 -6.63 -3.13 13.77
N SER A 45 -5.61 -3.88 13.39
CA SER A 45 -4.90 -3.66 12.14
C SER A 45 -5.56 -4.45 11.01
N ASP A 46 -5.19 -4.10 9.78
CA ASP A 46 -5.54 -4.87 8.57
C ASP A 46 -7.03 -5.18 8.44
N THR A 47 -7.87 -4.16 8.59
CA THR A 47 -9.31 -4.34 8.48
C THR A 47 -9.73 -4.59 7.04
N SER A 48 -10.54 -5.63 6.82
CA SER A 48 -11.20 -5.94 5.55
C SER A 48 -12.72 -5.96 5.70
N LEU A 49 -13.41 -5.62 4.62
CA LEU A 49 -14.87 -5.67 4.54
C LEU A 49 -15.30 -6.89 3.74
N PHE A 50 -16.38 -7.52 4.19
CA PHE A 50 -17.03 -8.63 3.52
C PHE A 50 -18.53 -8.37 3.40
N TRP A 51 -19.04 -8.44 2.17
CA TRP A 51 -20.46 -8.33 1.85
C TRP A 51 -21.02 -9.73 1.68
N ASP A 52 -22.05 -10.05 2.47
CA ASP A 52 -22.69 -11.35 2.47
C ASP A 52 -23.98 -11.34 1.63
N ASP A 53 -24.50 -12.52 1.31
CA ASP A 53 -25.69 -12.70 0.46
C ASP A 53 -26.99 -12.21 1.13
N ASP A 54 -26.95 -11.92 2.44
CA ASP A 54 -28.08 -11.42 3.22
C ASP A 54 -28.06 -9.89 3.41
N ASP A 55 -27.32 -9.18 2.54
CA ASP A 55 -27.12 -7.73 2.54
C ASP A 55 -26.38 -7.17 3.77
N ARG A 56 -25.88 -8.04 4.65
CA ARG A 56 -25.05 -7.63 5.78
C ARG A 56 -23.62 -7.40 5.36
N VAL A 57 -22.96 -6.48 6.08
CA VAL A 57 -21.54 -6.19 5.91
C VAL A 57 -20.82 -6.46 7.21
N TYR A 58 -19.68 -7.12 7.10
CA TYR A 58 -18.84 -7.46 8.22
C TYR A 58 -17.47 -6.81 8.05
N LEU A 59 -16.97 -6.22 9.13
CA LEU A 59 -15.57 -5.85 9.24
C LEU A 59 -14.83 -7.00 9.92
N ILE A 60 -13.76 -7.47 9.30
CA ILE A 60 -12.84 -8.45 9.86
C ILE A 60 -11.49 -7.77 10.05
N GLY A 61 -10.92 -7.86 11.25
CA GLY A 61 -9.61 -7.26 11.52
C GLY A 61 -8.74 -8.16 12.39
N SER A 62 -7.44 -7.83 12.40
CA SER A 62 -6.46 -8.42 13.28
C SER A 62 -6.41 -7.63 14.59
N ALA A 63 -6.89 -8.23 15.68
CA ALA A 63 -7.04 -7.62 16.98
C ALA A 63 -5.99 -8.13 17.98
N ALA A 64 -5.92 -7.52 19.15
CA ALA A 64 -4.95 -7.82 20.22
C ALA A 64 -3.51 -7.37 19.90
N THR A 65 -2.63 -7.50 20.90
CA THR A 65 -1.25 -7.01 20.80
C THR A 65 -0.39 -8.00 20.02
N ALA A 66 0.47 -7.46 19.15
CA ALA A 66 1.53 -8.23 18.52
C ALA A 66 2.48 -8.85 19.57
N PRO A 67 3.02 -10.07 19.32
CA PRO A 67 2.83 -10.88 18.11
C PRO A 67 1.57 -11.78 18.11
N GLU A 68 0.87 -11.98 19.24
CA GLU A 68 -0.28 -12.90 19.32
C GLU A 68 -1.62 -12.27 18.91
N THR A 69 -1.63 -11.60 17.76
CA THR A 69 -2.86 -11.03 17.20
C THR A 69 -3.89 -12.12 16.85
N LYS A 70 -5.17 -11.73 16.76
CA LYS A 70 -6.30 -12.65 16.59
C LYS A 70 -7.36 -12.06 15.67
N ILE A 71 -7.92 -12.90 14.81
CA ILE A 71 -8.91 -12.46 13.82
C ILE A 71 -10.29 -12.39 14.46
N ARG A 72 -10.90 -11.21 14.37
CA ARG A 72 -12.20 -10.92 14.98
C ARG A 72 -13.13 -10.19 14.01
N PRO A 73 -14.19 -10.85 13.50
CA PRO A 73 -15.25 -10.18 12.77
C PRO A 73 -16.28 -9.51 13.68
N PHE A 74 -16.98 -8.52 13.15
CA PHE A 74 -18.25 -7.99 13.65
C PHE A 74 -19.08 -7.37 12.51
N GLU A 75 -20.41 -7.32 12.68
CA GLU A 75 -21.32 -6.68 11.72
C GLU A 75 -21.21 -5.15 11.83
N ILE A 76 -21.18 -4.44 10.69
CA ILE A 76 -20.98 -2.98 10.64
C ILE A 76 -22.03 -2.30 9.74
N ASP A 77 -22.53 -1.14 10.19
CA ASP A 77 -23.25 -0.21 9.34
C ASP A 77 -22.25 0.67 8.58
N LEU A 78 -22.12 0.48 7.27
CA LEU A 78 -21.20 1.26 6.43
C LEU A 78 -21.58 2.74 6.29
N LYS A 79 -22.84 3.13 6.53
CA LYS A 79 -23.26 4.53 6.43
C LYS A 79 -22.85 5.30 7.68
N THR A 80 -22.96 4.66 8.85
CA THR A 80 -22.72 5.33 10.13
C THR A 80 -21.40 4.94 10.78
N GLY A 81 -20.72 3.89 10.29
CA GLY A 81 -19.57 3.27 10.95
C GLY A 81 -19.92 2.56 12.26
N LYS A 82 -21.20 2.30 12.52
CA LYS A 82 -21.62 1.73 13.81
C LYS A 82 -21.39 0.22 13.81
N LYS A 83 -20.76 -0.28 14.86
CA LYS A 83 -20.71 -1.72 15.17
C LYS A 83 -22.09 -2.23 15.57
N LEU A 84 -22.63 -3.18 14.81
CA LEU A 84 -23.99 -3.73 14.94
C LEU A 84 -24.04 -5.05 15.72
N SER A 85 -22.89 -5.71 15.91
CA SER A 85 -22.76 -6.93 16.72
C SER A 85 -21.58 -6.84 17.69
N GLU A 86 -21.48 -7.79 18.62
CA GLU A 86 -20.23 -8.00 19.36
C GLU A 86 -19.12 -8.53 18.44
N GLU A 87 -17.86 -8.33 18.85
CA GLU A 87 -16.71 -8.97 18.21
C GLU A 87 -16.60 -10.42 18.68
N LYS A 88 -16.38 -11.33 17.75
CA LYS A 88 -16.15 -12.75 18.10
C LYS A 88 -14.73 -13.16 17.72
N LEU A 89 -14.09 -13.97 18.57
CA LEU A 89 -12.86 -14.63 18.16
C LEU A 89 -13.20 -15.66 17.09
N LEU A 90 -12.74 -15.42 15.86
CA LEU A 90 -12.95 -16.36 14.75
C LEU A 90 -11.77 -17.32 14.63
N TRP A 91 -10.54 -16.77 14.65
CA TRP A 91 -9.34 -17.58 14.48
C TRP A 91 -8.11 -16.95 15.14
N GLU A 92 -7.28 -17.79 15.76
CA GLU A 92 -5.97 -17.41 16.32
C GLU A 92 -4.82 -17.70 15.35
N GLY A 93 -5.13 -18.23 14.16
CA GLY A 93 -4.11 -18.72 13.26
C GLY A 93 -3.60 -20.13 13.58
N ILE A 94 -2.68 -20.63 12.74
CA ILE A 94 -2.00 -21.93 12.93
C ILE A 94 -0.80 -21.75 13.86
N THR A 95 0.10 -20.82 13.52
CA THR A 95 1.32 -20.54 14.30
C THR A 95 1.06 -19.60 15.46
N LYS A 96 -0.03 -18.82 15.38
CA LYS A 96 -0.39 -17.76 16.34
C LYS A 96 0.62 -16.61 16.42
N VAL A 97 1.49 -16.49 15.41
CA VAL A 97 2.51 -15.44 15.31
C VAL A 97 2.13 -14.50 14.16
N PHE A 98 1.70 -13.30 14.52
CA PHE A 98 1.16 -12.26 13.63
C PHE A 98 0.08 -12.75 12.65
N PRO A 99 -1.03 -13.40 13.09
CA PRO A 99 -2.22 -13.52 12.24
C PRO A 99 -2.66 -12.13 11.76
N GLU A 100 -2.53 -11.85 10.47
CA GLU A 100 -2.71 -10.51 9.89
C GLU A 100 -3.34 -10.57 8.49
N GLY A 101 -3.65 -9.41 7.89
CA GLY A 101 -4.23 -9.34 6.54
C GLY A 101 -5.48 -10.20 6.29
N PRO A 102 -6.51 -10.22 7.17
CA PRO A 102 -7.68 -11.07 6.97
C PRO A 102 -8.53 -10.65 5.78
N HIS A 103 -8.83 -11.61 4.89
CA HIS A 103 -9.83 -11.46 3.84
C HIS A 103 -10.83 -12.62 3.89
N MET A 104 -12.13 -12.29 3.85
CA MET A 104 -13.21 -13.28 3.86
C MET A 104 -13.80 -13.42 2.46
N TYR A 105 -14.01 -14.65 2.02
CA TYR A 105 -14.66 -15.00 0.76
C TYR A 105 -15.83 -15.95 1.03
N LYS A 106 -16.86 -15.91 0.18
CA LYS A 106 -17.93 -16.90 0.19
C LYS A 106 -17.92 -17.68 -1.11
N LYS A 107 -17.74 -18.99 -1.02
CA LYS A 107 -17.63 -19.88 -2.18
C LYS A 107 -18.13 -21.28 -1.79
N ASP A 108 -18.91 -21.92 -2.66
CA ASP A 108 -19.40 -23.30 -2.51
C ASP A 108 -20.08 -23.58 -1.15
N GLY A 109 -20.83 -22.60 -0.64
CA GLY A 109 -21.52 -22.69 0.65
C GLY A 109 -20.58 -22.69 1.87
N TRP A 110 -19.38 -22.12 1.73
CA TRP A 110 -18.40 -21.92 2.79
C TRP A 110 -17.97 -20.46 2.86
N TYR A 111 -17.65 -20.01 4.08
CA TYR A 111 -16.89 -18.80 4.36
C TYR A 111 -15.42 -19.18 4.46
N TYR A 112 -14.58 -18.66 3.59
CA TYR A 112 -13.13 -18.89 3.58
C TYR A 112 -12.43 -17.64 4.11
N LEU A 113 -11.67 -17.81 5.20
CA LEU A 113 -10.86 -16.75 5.80
C LEU A 113 -9.40 -16.96 5.41
N LEU A 114 -8.88 -16.10 4.55
CA LEU A 114 -7.47 -15.98 4.21
C LEU A 114 -6.79 -15.05 5.22
N ILE A 115 -5.59 -15.41 5.67
CA ILE A 115 -4.71 -14.53 6.46
C ILE A 115 -3.25 -14.73 6.07
N ALA A 116 -2.40 -13.81 6.50
CA ALA A 116 -0.96 -14.02 6.58
C ALA A 116 -0.50 -14.32 8.01
N GLU A 117 0.64 -15.00 8.13
CA GLU A 117 1.28 -15.35 9.40
C GLU A 117 2.81 -15.37 9.29
N GLY A 118 3.49 -15.43 10.44
CA GLY A 118 4.95 -15.52 10.56
C GLY A 118 5.65 -14.16 10.53
N GLY A 119 4.87 -13.08 10.61
CA GLY A 119 5.34 -11.70 10.40
C GLY A 119 5.69 -11.46 8.92
N CYS A 120 6.30 -10.31 8.63
CA CYS A 120 6.57 -9.87 7.26
C CYS A 120 7.97 -10.26 6.71
N PHE A 121 8.69 -11.20 7.35
CA PHE A 121 10.07 -11.59 6.97
C PHE A 121 10.16 -13.03 6.46
N ALA A 122 11.22 -13.76 6.80
CA ALA A 122 11.56 -15.08 6.24
C ALA A 122 10.50 -16.16 6.50
N ASP A 123 9.70 -16.01 7.56
CA ASP A 123 8.62 -16.94 7.89
C ASP A 123 7.24 -16.47 7.39
N HIS A 124 7.18 -15.37 6.64
CA HIS A 124 5.93 -14.87 6.06
C HIS A 124 5.31 -15.90 5.12
N HIS A 125 4.04 -16.22 5.35
CA HIS A 125 3.29 -17.18 4.54
C HIS A 125 1.79 -16.86 4.60
N THR A 126 1.02 -17.45 3.68
CA THR A 126 -0.44 -17.25 3.59
C THR A 126 -1.16 -18.56 3.86
N ILE A 127 -2.16 -18.49 4.73
CA ILE A 127 -2.97 -19.63 5.12
C ILE A 127 -4.46 -19.29 5.03
N MET A 128 -5.29 -20.33 5.00
CA MET A 128 -6.72 -20.17 4.93
C MET A 128 -7.41 -21.19 5.82
N ALA A 129 -8.47 -20.74 6.47
CA ALA A 129 -9.44 -21.58 7.15
C ALA A 129 -10.81 -21.41 6.48
N ARG A 130 -11.76 -22.30 6.74
CA ARG A 130 -13.14 -22.11 6.29
C ARG A 130 -14.17 -22.47 7.34
N SER A 131 -15.40 -22.01 7.19
CA SER A 131 -16.52 -22.34 8.10
C SER A 131 -17.86 -22.31 7.37
N LYS A 132 -18.87 -22.97 7.94
CA LYS A 132 -20.27 -22.84 7.52
C LYS A 132 -20.95 -21.56 8.04
N SER A 133 -20.26 -20.82 8.90
CA SER A 133 -20.73 -19.56 9.49
C SER A 133 -19.59 -18.56 9.51
N ILE A 134 -19.90 -17.28 9.24
CA ILE A 134 -18.92 -16.19 9.40
C ILE A 134 -18.36 -16.09 10.84
N TRP A 135 -19.08 -16.67 11.80
CA TRP A 135 -18.69 -16.71 13.22
C TRP A 135 -17.89 -17.94 13.62
N GLY A 136 -17.57 -18.83 12.68
CA GLY A 136 -16.90 -20.08 12.96
C GLY A 136 -17.84 -21.18 13.52
N PRO A 137 -17.29 -22.26 14.09
CA PRO A 137 -15.85 -22.53 14.19
C PRO A 137 -15.21 -22.74 12.82
N VAL A 138 -13.91 -22.48 12.71
CA VAL A 138 -13.18 -22.67 11.45
C VAL A 138 -12.53 -24.05 11.40
N GLU A 139 -12.48 -24.64 10.20
CA GLU A 139 -11.69 -25.80 9.86
C GLU A 139 -10.48 -25.41 9.01
N VAL A 140 -9.35 -26.08 9.24
CA VAL A 140 -8.07 -25.83 8.57
C VAL A 140 -7.58 -27.12 7.90
N LYS A 141 -6.91 -26.98 6.76
CA LYS A 141 -6.23 -28.09 6.08
C LYS A 141 -4.73 -27.87 6.19
N LEU A 142 -4.11 -28.36 7.28
CA LEU A 142 -2.70 -28.13 7.61
C LEU A 142 -1.73 -28.53 6.49
N GLU A 143 -2.11 -29.53 5.70
CA GLU A 143 -1.31 -30.06 4.58
C GLU A 143 -1.25 -29.08 3.39
N ASN A 144 -2.18 -28.12 3.32
CA ASN A 144 -2.37 -27.20 2.21
C ASN A 144 -2.24 -25.74 2.67
N LEU A 145 -1.04 -25.36 3.13
CA LEU A 145 -0.68 -23.94 3.25
C LEU A 145 -0.87 -23.31 1.87
N VAL A 146 -1.78 -22.34 1.80
CA VAL A 146 -2.26 -21.78 0.52
C VAL A 146 -1.10 -21.17 -0.26
N MET A 147 -0.24 -20.40 0.41
CA MET A 147 1.07 -20.00 -0.07
C MET A 147 2.12 -20.28 1.00
N ARG A 148 3.11 -21.12 0.69
CA ARG A 148 4.21 -21.44 1.60
C ARG A 148 5.21 -20.28 1.67
N LYS A 149 5.99 -20.23 2.74
CA LYS A 149 7.15 -19.34 2.82
C LYS A 149 8.10 -19.59 1.64
N THR A 150 8.65 -18.51 1.09
CA THR A 150 9.50 -18.56 -0.10
C THR A 150 10.80 -19.32 0.18
N ASP A 151 11.32 -20.06 -0.80
CA ASP A 151 12.68 -20.63 -0.72
C ASP A 151 13.69 -19.47 -0.62
N PRO A 152 14.63 -19.47 0.36
CA PRO A 152 15.60 -18.40 0.54
C PRO A 152 16.46 -18.07 -0.68
N ASN A 153 16.55 -18.97 -1.67
CA ASN A 153 17.33 -18.76 -2.90
C ASN A 153 16.57 -17.98 -3.98
N GLU A 154 15.25 -17.87 -3.89
CA GLU A 154 14.43 -17.16 -4.88
C GLU A 154 14.72 -15.65 -4.89
N TYR A 155 14.43 -15.01 -6.02
CA TYR A 155 14.64 -13.57 -6.19
C TYR A 155 13.62 -12.72 -5.43
N ILE A 156 12.35 -13.13 -5.47
CA ILE A 156 11.25 -12.50 -4.74
C ILE A 156 11.12 -13.26 -3.42
N GLN A 157 11.22 -12.56 -2.29
CA GLN A 157 11.18 -13.13 -0.94
C GLN A 157 10.03 -12.53 -0.14
N TYR A 158 9.76 -13.12 1.03
CA TYR A 158 8.85 -12.65 2.07
C TYR A 158 7.41 -12.42 1.56
N THR A 159 6.97 -13.29 0.64
CA THR A 159 5.65 -13.20 0.01
C THR A 159 4.53 -13.55 0.99
N GLY A 160 3.53 -12.69 1.07
CA GLY A 160 2.35 -12.90 1.92
C GLY A 160 1.47 -11.66 1.92
N HIS A 161 0.52 -11.54 2.87
CA HIS A 161 -0.40 -10.40 2.99
C HIS A 161 -1.01 -10.02 1.64
N GLY A 162 -1.83 -10.92 1.12
CA GLY A 162 -2.38 -10.80 -0.23
C GLY A 162 -3.88 -11.05 -0.30
N ASP A 163 -4.42 -10.85 -1.49
CA ASP A 163 -5.83 -10.95 -1.80
C ASP A 163 -6.03 -11.78 -3.08
N LEU A 164 -7.11 -12.54 -3.11
CA LEU A 164 -7.52 -13.39 -4.23
C LEU A 164 -8.55 -12.67 -5.08
N PHE A 165 -8.35 -12.71 -6.40
CA PHE A 165 -9.31 -12.15 -7.34
C PHE A 165 -9.40 -12.98 -8.61
N GLN A 166 -10.48 -12.81 -9.36
CA GLN A 166 -10.66 -13.41 -10.67
C GLN A 166 -10.52 -12.37 -11.77
N ASP A 167 -9.91 -12.76 -12.88
CA ASP A 167 -10.04 -12.02 -14.13
C ASP A 167 -11.44 -12.25 -14.77
N PRO A 168 -11.82 -11.50 -15.83
CA PRO A 168 -13.09 -11.69 -16.52
C PRO A 168 -13.29 -13.08 -17.16
N SER A 169 -12.22 -13.88 -17.31
CA SER A 169 -12.29 -15.26 -17.80
C SER A 169 -12.54 -16.29 -16.69
N GLY A 170 -12.58 -15.84 -15.42
CA GLY A 170 -12.71 -16.68 -14.23
C GLY A 170 -11.38 -17.26 -13.72
N GLN A 171 -10.24 -16.87 -14.29
CA GLN A 171 -8.92 -17.30 -13.80
C GLN A 171 -8.63 -16.62 -12.47
N TRP A 172 -8.27 -17.42 -11.46
CA TRP A 172 -7.83 -16.91 -10.17
C TRP A 172 -6.39 -16.41 -10.21
N TYR A 173 -6.19 -15.27 -9.57
CA TYR A 173 -4.90 -14.65 -9.30
C TYR A 173 -4.79 -14.34 -7.82
N PHE A 174 -3.56 -14.27 -7.34
CA PHE A 174 -3.23 -13.81 -6.01
C PHE A 174 -2.28 -12.62 -6.14
N ILE A 175 -2.70 -11.48 -5.59
CA ILE A 175 -1.86 -10.29 -5.47
C ILE A 175 -1.38 -10.21 -4.03
N CYS A 176 -0.09 -10.02 -3.82
CA CYS A 176 0.49 -10.00 -2.47
C CYS A 176 1.68 -9.07 -2.40
N LEU A 177 2.18 -8.80 -1.20
CA LEU A 177 3.46 -8.12 -1.07
C LEU A 177 4.60 -9.11 -1.27
N GLY A 178 5.76 -8.60 -1.70
CA GLY A 178 7.03 -9.31 -1.72
C GLY A 178 8.19 -8.32 -1.70
N VAL A 179 9.41 -8.82 -1.57
CA VAL A 179 10.63 -8.00 -1.62
C VAL A 179 11.62 -8.58 -2.62
N ARG A 180 12.27 -7.74 -3.43
CA ARG A 180 13.37 -8.17 -4.30
C ARG A 180 14.67 -8.28 -3.50
N LYS A 181 15.31 -9.45 -3.56
CA LYS A 181 16.62 -9.73 -2.99
C LYS A 181 17.72 -9.40 -4.01
N THR A 182 18.69 -8.54 -3.66
CA THR A 182 19.84 -8.28 -4.53
C THR A 182 20.79 -9.48 -4.58
N LYS A 183 21.77 -9.47 -5.50
CA LYS A 183 22.78 -10.53 -5.60
C LYS A 183 23.62 -10.67 -4.33
N GLU A 184 23.79 -9.56 -3.60
CA GLU A 184 24.49 -9.46 -2.32
C GLU A 184 23.60 -9.84 -1.12
N GLY A 185 22.36 -10.27 -1.36
CA GLY A 185 21.42 -10.68 -0.32
C GLY A 185 20.73 -9.51 0.41
N ARG A 186 20.72 -8.30 -0.18
CA ARG A 186 20.11 -7.11 0.43
C ARG A 186 18.67 -6.88 -0.05
N PHE A 187 17.91 -6.11 0.73
CA PHE A 187 16.53 -5.75 0.43
C PHE A 187 16.37 -4.22 0.54
N ILE A 188 16.47 -3.52 -0.59
CA ILE A 188 16.63 -2.05 -0.60
C ILE A 188 15.41 -1.28 -1.10
N MET A 189 14.41 -1.96 -1.66
CA MET A 189 13.25 -1.33 -2.33
C MET A 189 12.01 -1.21 -1.44
N GLY A 190 12.06 -1.73 -0.21
CA GLY A 190 10.87 -1.95 0.61
C GLY A 190 10.00 -3.08 0.05
N ARG A 191 8.75 -3.16 0.54
CA ARG A 191 7.75 -4.13 0.06
C ARG A 191 7.11 -3.64 -1.22
N GLU A 192 7.00 -4.54 -2.18
CA GLU A 192 6.49 -4.30 -3.52
C GLU A 192 5.27 -5.19 -3.78
N THR A 193 4.36 -4.73 -4.62
CA THR A 193 3.22 -5.54 -5.05
C THR A 193 3.66 -6.54 -6.11
N VAL A 194 3.39 -7.82 -5.87
CA VAL A 194 3.61 -8.92 -6.81
C VAL A 194 2.29 -9.64 -7.08
N ILE A 195 2.20 -10.30 -8.24
CA ILE A 195 1.05 -11.10 -8.65
C ILE A 195 1.52 -12.50 -8.99
N THR A 196 0.69 -13.50 -8.72
CA THR A 196 0.94 -14.90 -9.08
C THR A 196 -0.37 -15.60 -9.46
N THR A 197 -0.26 -16.79 -10.05
CA THR A 197 -1.41 -17.62 -10.44
C THR A 197 -1.93 -18.43 -9.26
N THR A 198 -3.21 -18.78 -9.34
CA THR A 198 -3.88 -19.58 -8.30
C THR A 198 -4.89 -20.52 -8.93
N GLN A 199 -5.09 -21.66 -8.30
CA GLN A 199 -6.19 -22.57 -8.62
C GLN A 199 -7.06 -22.73 -7.38
N TRP A 200 -8.37 -22.58 -7.56
CA TRP A 200 -9.34 -22.77 -6.48
C TRP A 200 -10.46 -23.72 -6.91
N PRO A 201 -10.24 -25.05 -6.78
CA PRO A 201 -11.26 -26.04 -7.12
C PRO A 201 -12.53 -25.88 -6.28
N GLU A 202 -13.64 -26.41 -6.79
CA GLU A 202 -14.91 -26.45 -6.08
C GLU A 202 -14.78 -27.25 -4.78
N GLY A 203 -15.26 -26.68 -3.67
CA GLY A 203 -15.27 -27.34 -2.37
C GLY A 203 -13.89 -27.57 -1.73
N GLU A 204 -12.81 -27.04 -2.31
CA GLU A 204 -11.44 -27.19 -1.80
C GLU A 204 -10.85 -25.86 -1.30
N PHE A 205 -9.64 -25.92 -0.74
CA PHE A 205 -8.81 -24.74 -0.49
C PHE A 205 -8.02 -24.38 -1.75
N PRO A 206 -7.69 -23.09 -1.99
CA PRO A 206 -6.87 -22.71 -3.11
C PRO A 206 -5.41 -23.18 -2.94
N THR A 207 -4.73 -23.32 -4.06
CA THR A 207 -3.27 -23.47 -4.13
C THR A 207 -2.70 -22.28 -4.90
N ILE A 208 -1.84 -21.50 -4.24
CA ILE A 208 -1.20 -20.31 -4.80
C ILE A 208 0.23 -20.68 -5.22
N ASP A 209 0.59 -20.34 -6.45
CA ASP A 209 1.96 -20.55 -6.95
C ASP A 209 2.93 -19.54 -6.33
N PHE A 210 4.20 -19.90 -6.15
CA PHE A 210 5.22 -18.94 -5.72
C PHE A 210 5.29 -17.74 -6.67
N ALA A 211 5.41 -16.54 -6.12
CA ALA A 211 5.61 -15.34 -6.92
C ALA A 211 6.94 -15.43 -7.65
N LYS A 212 6.90 -15.21 -8.96
CA LYS A 212 8.06 -15.25 -9.85
C LYS A 212 8.04 -14.06 -10.79
N MET A 213 9.19 -13.77 -11.38
CA MET A 213 9.24 -12.87 -12.52
C MET A 213 8.46 -13.49 -13.69
N ASP A 214 7.82 -12.64 -14.49
CA ASP A 214 7.10 -13.04 -15.70
C ASP A 214 5.99 -14.07 -15.49
N VAL A 215 5.11 -13.79 -14.53
CA VAL A 215 3.92 -14.62 -14.29
C VAL A 215 3.09 -14.76 -15.57
N PRO A 216 2.70 -16.00 -15.94
CA PRO A 216 1.88 -16.23 -17.12
C PRO A 216 0.49 -15.61 -16.92
N VAL A 217 0.15 -14.65 -17.79
CA VAL A 217 -1.18 -14.03 -17.84
C VAL A 217 -1.97 -14.67 -18.97
N LYS A 218 -3.13 -15.23 -18.65
CA LYS A 218 -4.04 -15.79 -19.65
C LYS A 218 -4.57 -14.64 -20.51
N GLY A 219 -4.43 -14.76 -21.83
CA GLY A 219 -4.73 -13.66 -22.77
C GLY A 219 -3.57 -12.69 -23.02
N GLY A 220 -2.39 -12.94 -22.44
CA GLY A 220 -1.17 -12.19 -22.70
C GLY A 220 -1.08 -10.87 -21.93
N LYS A 221 0.13 -10.28 -21.93
CA LYS A 221 0.38 -8.96 -21.34
C LYS A 221 -0.24 -7.88 -22.22
N GLN A 222 -1.05 -7.02 -21.63
CA GLN A 222 -1.59 -5.83 -22.29
C GLN A 222 -0.72 -4.61 -21.94
N PRO A 223 -0.55 -3.64 -22.86
CA PRO A 223 0.14 -2.40 -22.54
C PRO A 223 -0.60 -1.66 -21.43
N ALA A 224 0.16 -0.95 -20.58
CA ALA A 224 -0.43 -0.08 -19.59
C ALA A 224 -1.31 0.98 -20.30
N PRO A 225 -2.49 1.31 -19.75
CA PRO A 225 -3.31 2.40 -20.25
C PRO A 225 -2.49 3.69 -20.42
N ALA A 226 -2.71 4.42 -21.53
CA ALA A 226 -1.90 5.59 -21.87
C ALA A 226 -1.91 6.69 -20.79
N TRP A 227 -3.00 6.81 -20.03
CA TRP A 227 -3.12 7.78 -18.93
C TRP A 227 -2.24 7.46 -17.72
N LEU A 228 -1.73 6.23 -17.59
CA LEU A 228 -0.74 5.86 -16.57
C LEU A 228 0.69 6.22 -17.00
N LEU A 229 0.90 6.62 -18.25
CA LEU A 229 2.23 6.80 -18.83
C LEU A 229 2.52 8.27 -19.10
N LYS A 230 3.76 8.67 -18.82
CA LYS A 230 4.32 9.98 -19.15
C LYS A 230 5.53 9.81 -20.06
N SER A 231 5.71 10.72 -21.01
CA SER A 231 6.93 10.77 -21.82
C SER A 231 8.10 11.31 -20.99
N SER A 232 9.17 10.53 -20.88
CA SER A 232 10.46 10.95 -20.35
C SER A 232 11.52 10.75 -21.43
N GLY A 233 11.89 11.84 -22.11
CA GLY A 233 12.72 11.80 -23.32
C GLY A 233 12.11 10.92 -24.41
N SER A 234 12.82 9.86 -24.82
CA SER A 234 12.36 8.87 -25.81
C SER A 234 11.66 7.65 -25.21
N SER A 235 11.43 7.61 -23.89
CA SER A 235 10.80 6.49 -23.19
C SER A 235 9.45 6.87 -22.58
N LEU A 236 8.57 5.87 -22.40
CA LEU A 236 7.33 6.02 -21.63
C LEU A 236 7.57 5.43 -20.24
N THR A 237 7.44 6.27 -19.21
CA THR A 237 7.53 5.87 -17.81
C THR A 237 6.18 5.99 -17.14
N LEU A 238 5.95 5.28 -16.05
CA LEU A 238 4.69 5.42 -15.30
C LEU A 238 4.68 6.76 -14.56
N ASP A 239 3.60 7.51 -14.69
CA ASP A 239 3.40 8.77 -13.97
C ASP A 239 3.03 8.46 -12.52
N VAL A 240 4.02 8.56 -11.63
CA VAL A 240 3.82 8.33 -10.19
C VAL A 240 3.70 9.65 -9.46
N GLU A 241 2.75 9.71 -8.54
CA GLU A 241 2.46 10.91 -7.75
C GLU A 241 3.65 11.31 -6.87
N LEU A 242 3.76 12.62 -6.65
CA LEU A 242 4.68 13.20 -5.69
C LEU A 242 4.26 12.86 -4.27
N MET A 243 5.25 12.69 -3.39
CA MET A 243 5.08 12.35 -1.99
C MET A 243 5.70 13.39 -1.08
N HIS A 244 5.04 13.63 0.04
CA HIS A 244 5.53 14.41 1.16
C HIS A 244 5.84 13.51 2.35
N ILE A 245 6.68 14.01 3.26
CA ILE A 245 6.86 13.41 4.58
C ILE A 245 5.76 13.96 5.49
N ARG A 246 4.84 13.10 5.93
CA ARG A 246 3.67 13.46 6.77
C ARG A 246 2.73 14.45 6.07
N ASN A 247 2.08 15.32 6.84
CA ASN A 247 1.19 16.34 6.33
C ASN A 247 2.01 17.58 5.91
N PRO A 248 2.04 17.93 4.62
CA PRO A 248 2.73 19.13 4.18
C PRO A 248 1.98 20.40 4.62
N VAL A 249 2.71 21.49 4.78
CA VAL A 249 2.12 22.84 4.79
C VAL A 249 1.84 23.20 3.33
N GLU A 250 0.61 22.97 2.86
CA GLU A 250 0.26 23.03 1.42
C GLU A 250 0.64 24.37 0.77
N GLU A 251 0.54 25.47 1.52
CA GLU A 251 0.89 26.83 1.08
C GLU A 251 2.35 26.96 0.65
N ASN A 252 3.23 26.10 1.15
CA ASN A 252 4.65 26.09 0.83
C ASN A 252 4.97 25.44 -0.51
N TYR A 253 3.99 24.86 -1.21
CA TYR A 253 4.21 24.10 -2.44
C TYR A 253 3.39 24.67 -3.59
N LYS A 254 4.05 24.92 -4.72
CA LYS A 254 3.40 25.25 -5.98
C LYS A 254 3.86 24.32 -7.09
N TYR A 255 2.92 23.63 -7.72
CA TYR A 255 3.16 22.71 -8.82
C TYR A 255 2.76 23.34 -10.16
N ASP A 256 3.68 23.32 -11.12
CA ASP A 256 3.48 23.82 -12.49
C ASP A 256 4.15 22.85 -13.48
N GLY A 257 3.47 21.74 -13.77
CA GLY A 257 3.98 20.72 -14.68
C GLY A 257 5.23 20.02 -14.13
N SER A 258 6.40 20.25 -14.75
CA SER A 258 7.68 19.70 -14.29
C SER A 258 8.40 20.59 -13.27
N LYS A 259 7.85 21.78 -13.00
CA LYS A 259 8.39 22.75 -12.06
C LYS A 259 7.64 22.68 -10.74
N THR A 260 8.39 22.57 -9.65
CA THR A 260 7.90 22.60 -8.28
C THR A 260 8.60 23.72 -7.54
N THR A 261 7.86 24.73 -7.10
CA THR A 261 8.38 25.76 -6.19
C THR A 261 8.06 25.36 -4.76
N LEU A 262 9.05 25.49 -3.88
CA LEU A 262 9.01 25.11 -2.49
C LEU A 262 9.50 26.27 -1.63
N ILE A 263 8.78 26.54 -0.53
CA ILE A 263 9.27 27.36 0.57
C ILE A 263 9.91 26.41 1.59
N ASP A 264 11.16 26.64 1.96
CA ASP A 264 11.86 25.79 2.92
C ASP A 264 11.26 25.87 4.33
N SER A 265 11.48 24.81 5.10
CA SER A 265 11.05 24.73 6.49
C SER A 265 12.24 24.92 7.42
N ASN A 266 12.02 25.44 8.62
CA ASN A 266 13.05 25.45 9.66
C ASN A 266 13.31 24.05 10.27
N ALA A 267 12.50 23.05 9.93
CA ALA A 267 12.61 21.69 10.46
C ALA A 267 13.57 20.84 9.62
N PRO A 268 14.60 20.21 10.21
CA PRO A 268 15.48 19.30 9.49
C PRO A 268 14.76 17.98 9.16
N LEU A 269 15.35 17.15 8.29
CA LEU A 269 14.78 15.85 7.90
C LEU A 269 14.84 14.79 9.02
N ASN A 270 15.72 14.96 10.01
CA ASN A 270 15.99 13.98 11.06
C ASN A 270 15.08 14.09 12.29
N GLN A 271 13.80 14.44 12.07
CA GLN A 271 12.82 14.59 13.14
C GLN A 271 11.41 14.14 12.70
N SER A 272 10.51 14.02 13.69
CA SER A 272 9.16 13.48 13.47
C SER A 272 7.96 14.30 13.93
N SER A 273 8.17 15.45 14.54
CA SER A 273 7.13 16.27 15.14
C SER A 273 6.64 17.42 14.26
N GLU A 274 7.54 18.01 13.47
CA GLU A 274 7.27 19.20 12.66
C GLU A 274 7.16 18.86 11.16
N PRO A 275 6.36 19.62 10.38
CA PRO A 275 6.37 19.51 8.92
C PRO A 275 7.74 19.83 8.34
N VAL A 276 8.19 19.02 7.38
CA VAL A 276 9.45 19.24 6.65
C VAL A 276 9.16 19.57 5.20
N SER A 277 9.93 20.50 4.65
CA SER A 277 9.85 20.85 3.23
C SER A 277 10.56 19.81 2.37
N PHE A 278 9.83 18.75 2.04
CA PHE A 278 10.26 17.65 1.17
C PHE A 278 9.20 17.33 0.11
N VAL A 279 9.64 16.98 -1.10
CA VAL A 279 8.78 16.44 -2.17
C VAL A 279 9.56 15.44 -3.04
N GLY A 280 9.04 14.23 -3.23
CA GLY A 280 9.78 13.16 -3.89
C GLY A 280 8.95 12.07 -4.55
N LYS A 281 9.61 11.08 -5.13
CA LYS A 281 9.02 9.88 -5.73
C LYS A 281 9.65 8.62 -5.14
N ARG A 282 8.89 7.54 -5.02
CA ARG A 282 9.44 6.23 -4.60
C ARG A 282 10.52 5.79 -5.59
N GLN A 283 11.62 5.23 -5.10
CA GLN A 283 12.56 4.49 -5.95
C GLN A 283 11.85 3.23 -6.48
N ARG A 284 12.02 2.91 -7.77
CA ARG A 284 11.32 1.77 -8.41
C ARG A 284 12.26 0.81 -9.14
N LEU A 285 13.43 1.28 -9.56
CA LEU A 285 14.49 0.46 -10.11
C LEU A 285 15.60 0.25 -9.09
N LEU A 286 16.23 -0.94 -9.13
CA LEU A 286 17.40 -1.25 -8.32
C LEU A 286 18.63 -0.46 -8.80
N ASP A 287 18.77 -0.39 -10.12
CA ASP A 287 19.80 0.38 -10.82
C ASP A 287 19.11 1.53 -11.55
N GLY A 288 19.55 2.75 -11.28
CA GLY A 288 18.86 3.95 -11.78
C GLY A 288 19.62 5.24 -11.50
N THR A 289 19.04 6.34 -11.94
CA THR A 289 19.54 7.70 -11.73
C THR A 289 18.42 8.60 -11.21
N ALA A 290 18.77 9.50 -10.30
CA ALA A 290 17.88 10.56 -9.87
C ALA A 290 18.56 11.92 -10.03
N SER A 291 17.81 12.90 -10.50
CA SER A 291 18.31 14.24 -10.75
C SER A 291 17.20 15.28 -10.56
N VAL A 292 17.63 16.50 -10.28
CA VAL A 292 16.76 17.68 -10.20
C VAL A 292 17.59 18.92 -10.50
N ILE A 293 17.00 19.90 -11.16
CA ILE A 293 17.59 21.23 -11.33
C ILE A 293 17.09 22.09 -10.17
N LEU A 294 18.00 22.64 -9.37
CA LEU A 294 17.68 23.54 -8.27
C LEU A 294 18.01 24.98 -8.64
N ASN A 295 17.00 25.84 -8.63
CA ASN A 295 17.10 27.28 -8.75
C ASN A 295 16.80 27.92 -7.39
N VAL A 296 17.74 28.68 -6.83
CA VAL A 296 17.48 29.50 -5.64
C VAL A 296 16.88 30.82 -6.10
N LEU A 297 15.59 31.03 -5.84
CA LEU A 297 14.84 32.19 -6.35
C LEU A 297 15.02 33.44 -5.49
N ASP A 298 15.31 33.26 -4.21
CA ASP A 298 15.61 34.36 -3.29
C ASP A 298 16.94 34.11 -2.59
N THR A 299 17.93 34.92 -2.96
CA THR A 299 19.28 34.86 -2.42
C THR A 299 19.46 35.69 -1.15
N SER A 300 18.45 36.47 -0.75
CA SER A 300 18.52 37.31 0.46
C SER A 300 18.59 36.50 1.75
N ALA A 301 18.18 35.23 1.70
CA ALA A 301 18.28 34.26 2.78
C ALA A 301 19.50 33.32 2.69
N LEU A 302 20.39 33.50 1.69
CA LEU A 302 21.66 32.75 1.59
C LEU A 302 22.65 33.23 2.67
N GLU A 303 22.36 32.93 3.93
CA GLU A 303 23.35 32.82 4.99
C GLU A 303 23.92 31.37 4.96
N ASP A 304 24.99 31.10 5.72
CA ASP A 304 25.69 29.78 5.80
C ASP A 304 24.80 28.61 6.32
N THR A 305 23.47 28.73 6.29
CA THR A 305 22.50 27.82 6.92
C THR A 305 21.46 27.23 5.97
N LEU A 306 21.46 27.57 4.67
CA LEU A 306 20.59 26.92 3.69
C LEU A 306 21.12 25.52 3.36
N GLU A 307 20.32 24.50 3.64
CA GLU A 307 20.52 23.12 3.18
C GLU A 307 19.42 22.76 2.19
N ALA A 308 19.77 22.71 0.90
CA ALA A 308 18.85 22.33 -0.16
C ALA A 308 19.50 21.36 -1.15
N GLY A 309 18.69 20.47 -1.73
CA GLY A 309 19.18 19.54 -2.73
C GLY A 309 18.31 18.29 -2.87
N LEU A 310 18.95 17.17 -3.18
CA LEU A 310 18.31 15.88 -3.38
C LEU A 310 18.54 14.98 -2.16
N CYS A 311 17.53 14.23 -1.74
CA CYS A 311 17.60 13.33 -0.61
C CYS A 311 17.05 11.95 -1.00
N TYR A 312 17.84 10.92 -0.73
CA TYR A 312 17.41 9.53 -0.63
C TYR A 312 16.92 9.30 0.80
N TYR A 313 15.60 9.23 1.00
CA TYR A 313 14.97 9.19 2.32
C TYR A 313 14.33 7.82 2.59
N LYS A 314 14.73 7.13 3.66
CA LYS A 314 13.98 5.97 4.21
C LYS A 314 13.13 6.40 5.39
N ASP A 315 13.73 7.05 6.37
CA ASP A 315 13.09 7.61 7.57
C ASP A 315 13.97 8.71 8.19
N GLU A 316 13.53 9.29 9.30
CA GLU A 316 14.24 10.38 9.99
C GLU A 316 15.61 9.99 10.57
N LEU A 317 15.94 8.71 10.67
CA LEU A 317 17.24 8.24 11.14
C LEU A 317 18.14 7.78 9.98
N ARG A 318 17.54 7.46 8.83
CA ARG A 318 18.17 6.80 7.69
C ARG A 318 17.85 7.55 6.41
N PHE A 319 18.73 8.46 6.03
CA PHE A 319 18.66 9.19 4.77
C PHE A 319 20.05 9.63 4.29
N THR A 320 20.18 9.84 2.98
CA THR A 320 21.38 10.38 2.34
C THR A 320 21.03 11.61 1.54
N ARG A 321 21.80 12.69 1.72
CA ARG A 321 21.56 13.98 1.06
C ARG A 321 22.68 14.27 0.08
N VAL A 322 22.33 14.91 -1.02
CA VAL A 322 23.23 15.60 -1.93
C VAL A 322 22.89 17.07 -1.81
N LEU A 323 23.76 17.81 -1.13
CA LEU A 323 23.56 19.24 -0.85
C LEU A 323 24.20 20.11 -1.95
N LEU A 324 23.51 21.17 -2.33
CA LEU A 324 24.07 22.27 -3.09
C LEU A 324 24.48 23.38 -2.12
N ASP A 325 25.73 23.84 -2.19
CA ASP A 325 26.12 25.12 -1.58
C ASP A 325 25.46 26.24 -2.41
N GLY A 326 24.40 26.86 -1.90
CA GLY A 326 23.68 27.92 -2.60
C GLY A 326 24.51 29.20 -2.84
N VAL A 327 25.65 29.35 -2.17
CA VAL A 327 26.58 30.48 -2.35
C VAL A 327 27.66 30.16 -3.40
N LYS A 328 28.06 28.89 -3.53
CA LYS A 328 29.14 28.46 -4.46
C LYS A 328 28.65 27.69 -5.69
N GLU A 329 27.38 27.27 -5.72
CA GLU A 329 26.81 26.38 -6.73
C GLU A 329 27.59 25.05 -6.88
N GLU A 330 28.18 24.56 -5.79
CA GLU A 330 28.98 23.33 -5.76
C GLU A 330 28.35 22.25 -4.86
N LEU A 331 28.74 20.99 -5.07
CA LEU A 331 28.33 19.87 -4.23
C LEU A 331 28.95 20.01 -2.83
N ALA A 332 28.12 20.26 -1.81
CA ALA A 332 28.57 20.57 -0.46
C ALA A 332 28.89 19.32 0.37
N GLN A 333 28.02 18.31 0.35
CA GLN A 333 28.13 17.14 1.23
C GLN A 333 27.34 15.95 0.71
N ILE A 334 27.85 14.74 0.98
CA ILE A 334 27.10 13.49 0.87
C ILE A 334 27.07 12.84 2.26
N ASP A 335 25.89 12.80 2.88
CA ASP A 335 25.67 12.10 4.15
C ASP A 335 25.36 10.63 3.87
N SER A 336 26.17 9.68 4.34
CA SER A 336 25.92 8.25 4.14
C SER A 336 25.85 7.49 5.47
N PRO A 337 24.73 7.59 6.22
CA PRO A 337 24.54 6.72 7.37
C PRO A 337 24.52 5.25 6.94
N ASP A 338 24.69 4.32 7.88
CA ASP A 338 24.53 2.91 7.61
C ASP A 338 23.07 2.60 7.25
N MET A 339 22.83 2.30 5.97
CA MET A 339 21.50 2.01 5.42
C MET A 339 21.23 0.50 5.28
N THR A 340 22.08 -0.35 5.89
CA THR A 340 22.12 -1.81 5.62
C THR A 340 21.12 -2.64 6.42
N GLU A 341 20.45 -2.07 7.43
CA GLU A 341 19.44 -2.80 8.19
C GLU A 341 18.24 -3.21 7.31
N HIS A 342 17.62 -4.34 7.67
CA HIS A 342 16.40 -4.82 7.02
C HIS A 342 15.22 -3.92 7.41
N VAL A 343 14.77 -3.07 6.49
CA VAL A 343 13.67 -2.14 6.71
C VAL A 343 12.61 -2.31 5.62
N PHE A 344 11.34 -2.29 6.03
CA PHE A 344 10.19 -2.42 5.13
C PHE A 344 9.87 -1.17 4.31
N VAL A 345 10.52 -0.05 4.62
CA VAL A 345 10.23 1.24 4.01
C VAL A 345 11.03 1.35 2.72
N GLY A 346 10.30 1.37 1.61
CA GLY A 346 10.87 1.70 0.31
C GLY A 346 11.30 3.16 0.30
N PRO A 347 12.51 3.46 -0.18
CA PRO A 347 13.04 4.82 -0.14
C PRO A 347 12.25 5.74 -1.08
N VAL A 348 12.12 6.99 -0.66
CA VAL A 348 11.63 8.09 -1.48
C VAL A 348 12.83 8.96 -1.83
N ILE A 349 13.04 9.21 -3.12
CA ILE A 349 14.07 10.12 -3.60
C ILE A 349 13.39 11.44 -3.95
N GLY A 350 13.80 12.52 -3.33
CA GLY A 350 13.09 13.79 -3.43
C GLY A 350 13.94 15.01 -3.19
N ALA A 351 13.41 16.14 -3.64
CA ALA A 351 13.94 17.46 -3.36
C ALA A 351 13.56 17.89 -1.94
N PHE A 352 14.43 18.64 -1.28
CA PHE A 352 14.16 19.22 0.03
C PHE A 352 14.85 20.57 0.21
N GLY A 353 14.37 21.33 1.19
CA GLY A 353 14.98 22.59 1.61
C GLY A 353 14.77 22.85 3.10
N THR A 354 15.85 23.21 3.79
CA THR A 354 15.84 23.64 5.18
C THR A 354 16.68 24.90 5.32
N ALA A 355 16.16 25.94 5.97
CA ALA A 355 16.98 27.10 6.35
C ALA A 355 16.51 27.68 7.69
N ALA A 356 17.36 28.52 8.31
CA ALA A 356 16.99 29.23 9.55
C ALA A 356 16.06 30.42 9.30
N LYS A 357 16.08 30.98 8.08
CA LYS A 357 15.20 32.02 7.59
C LYS A 357 14.56 31.54 6.30
N GLU A 358 13.26 31.81 6.18
CA GLU A 358 12.48 31.43 5.00
C GLU A 358 13.15 31.92 3.71
N SER A 359 13.33 31.01 2.77
CA SER A 359 13.80 31.23 1.42
C SER A 359 12.82 30.62 0.41
N ARG A 360 13.06 30.86 -0.88
CA ARG A 360 12.24 30.29 -1.94
C ARG A 360 13.09 29.51 -2.91
N LEU A 361 12.80 28.22 -3.01
CA LEU A 361 13.49 27.27 -3.85
C LEU A 361 12.59 26.86 -5.02
N GLU A 362 13.21 26.59 -6.15
CA GLU A 362 12.52 26.05 -7.31
C GLU A 362 13.26 24.82 -7.82
N PHE A 363 12.55 23.70 -7.83
CA PHE A 363 13.01 22.43 -8.33
C PHE A 363 12.36 22.18 -9.69
N VAL A 364 13.17 21.99 -10.72
CA VAL A 364 12.71 21.73 -12.08
C VAL A 364 13.16 20.34 -12.49
N ASP A 365 12.26 19.63 -13.18
CA ASP A 365 12.53 18.31 -13.78
C ASP A 365 13.05 17.27 -12.77
N LEU A 366 12.31 17.06 -11.67
CA LEU A 366 12.61 15.97 -10.73
C LEU A 366 12.40 14.60 -11.41
N VAL A 367 13.52 13.93 -11.69
CA VAL A 367 13.59 12.59 -12.28
C VAL A 367 14.04 11.58 -11.23
N VAL A 368 13.34 10.45 -11.17
CA VAL A 368 13.70 9.27 -10.37
C VAL A 368 13.42 8.06 -11.26
N GLU A 369 14.45 7.59 -11.95
CA GLU A 369 14.34 6.52 -12.96
C GLU A 369 15.26 5.36 -12.63
#